data_AF-A0A7J9DFN7-F1
#
_entry.id   AF-A0A7J9DFN7-F1
#
_cell.length_a   1.000
_cell.length_b   1.000
_cell.length_c   1.000
_cell.angle_alpha   90.00
_cell.angle_beta   90.00
_cell.angle_gamma   90.00
#
_symmetry.space_group_name_H-M   'P 1'
#
loop_
_entity.id
_entity.type
_entity.pdbx_description
1 polymer ?
#
loop_
_entity_poly.entity_id
_entity_poly.type
_entity_poly.pdbx_seq_one_letter_code
_entity_poly.pdbx_strand_id
1 'polypeptide(L)'
;MTGLLFQDFVHWFDARMTGRKVLLIVDNCPSHPKVIEGLRNRRFYSSILEGYEKGEINPEKINVLDAIHFMTATWNIDVEPTTIANCFQHCKIRSEEDMPLKQEIDFELSKLK
;
A
#
# COMPACT_ATOMS: atom_id res chain seq x y z
N MET A 1 9.73 10.52 -7.45
CA MET A 1 9.43 10.06 -8.83
C MET A 1 9.30 11.30 -9.70
N THR A 2 9.90 11.32 -10.89
CA THR A 2 9.73 12.46 -11.82
C THR A 2 8.35 12.38 -12.49
N GLY A 3 7.82 13.50 -12.99
CA GLY A 3 6.52 13.51 -13.66
C GLY A 3 6.43 12.54 -14.85
N LEU A 4 7.52 12.38 -15.60
CA LEU A 4 7.60 11.43 -16.72
C LEU A 4 7.48 9.97 -16.26
N LEU A 5 8.20 9.58 -15.20
CA LEU A 5 8.12 8.22 -14.67
C LEU A 5 6.73 7.92 -14.08
N PHE A 6 6.08 8.92 -13.48
CA PHE A 6 4.71 8.76 -13.02
C PHE A 6 3.73 8.59 -14.17
N GLN A 7 3.90 9.36 -15.26
CA GLN A 7 3.08 9.24 -16.46
C GLN A 7 3.20 7.86 -17.10
N ASP A 8 4.41 7.32 -17.22
CA ASP A 8 4.65 5.97 -17.74
C ASP A 8 3.98 4.90 -16.87
N PHE A 9 4.07 5.05 -15.54
CA PHE A 9 3.35 4.18 -14.60
C PHE A 9 1.83 4.24 -14.80
N VAL A 10 1.25 5.44 -14.95
CA VAL A 10 -0.20 5.60 -15.14
C VAL A 10 -0.66 4.95 -16.44
N HIS A 11 0.07 5.10 -17.55
CA HIS A 11 -0.28 4.42 -18.82
C HIS A 11 -0.24 2.90 -18.70
N TRP A 12 0.80 2.36 -18.05
CA TRP A 12 0.90 0.92 -17.79
C TRP A 12 -0.24 0.43 -16.89
N PHE A 13 -0.58 1.21 -15.85
CA PHE A 13 -1.66 0.87 -14.92
C PHE A 13 -3.02 0.90 -15.60
N ASP A 14 -3.31 1.90 -16.43
CA ASP A 14 -4.58 2.00 -17.16
C ASP A 14 -4.80 0.80 -18.10
N ALA A 15 -3.76 0.43 -18.86
CA ALA A 15 -3.81 -0.76 -19.72
C ALA A 15 -4.14 -2.04 -18.92
N ARG A 16 -3.55 -2.17 -17.72
CA ARG A 16 -3.81 -3.29 -16.80
C ARG A 16 -5.23 -3.32 -16.25
N MET A 17 -5.91 -2.17 -16.18
CA MET A 17 -7.25 -2.00 -15.62
C MET A 17 -8.39 -2.01 -16.65
N THR A 18 -8.08 -2.33 -17.91
CA THR A 18 -9.05 -2.44 -19.01
C THR A 18 -10.28 -3.26 -18.60
N GLY A 19 -11.47 -2.69 -18.84
CA GLY A 19 -12.76 -3.32 -18.51
C GLY A 19 -13.26 -3.10 -17.09
N ARG A 20 -12.56 -2.29 -16.28
CA ARG A 20 -12.96 -1.95 -14.90
C ARG A 20 -13.21 -0.45 -14.75
N LYS A 21 -14.18 -0.08 -13.91
CA LYS A 21 -14.38 1.31 -13.48
C LYS A 21 -13.44 1.57 -12.30
N VAL A 22 -12.39 2.37 -12.53
CA VAL A 22 -11.35 2.63 -11.53
C VAL A 22 -11.29 4.13 -11.23
N LEU A 23 -11.17 4.47 -9.94
CA LEU A 23 -10.89 5.82 -9.46
C LEU A 23 -9.49 5.81 -8.82
N LEU A 24 -8.57 6.62 -9.35
CA LEU A 24 -7.22 6.76 -8.83
C LEU A 24 -7.15 7.98 -7.89
N ILE A 25 -6.81 7.75 -6.62
CA ILE A 25 -6.61 8.80 -5.61
C ILE A 25 -5.11 8.98 -5.41
N VAL A 26 -4.61 10.20 -5.63
CA VAL A 26 -3.18 10.55 -5.53
C VAL A 26 -3.03 11.72 -4.56
N ASP A 27 -1.95 11.72 -3.80
CA ASP A 27 -1.61 12.80 -2.88
C ASP A 27 -1.15 14.07 -3.63
N ASN A 28 -1.11 15.20 -2.91
CA ASN A 28 -0.70 16.51 -3.41
C ASN A 28 0.78 16.80 -3.01
N CYS A 29 1.68 15.84 -3.28
CA CYS A 29 3.15 15.95 -3.22
C CYS A 29 3.65 16.97 -4.26
N PRO A 30 4.74 17.76 -4.19
CA PRO A 30 5.15 18.74 -5.23
C PRO A 30 5.70 18.15 -6.55
N SER A 31 6.00 16.85 -6.56
CA SER A 31 6.19 16.07 -7.80
C SER A 31 4.83 15.62 -8.37
N HIS A 32 3.79 15.77 -7.57
CA HIS A 32 2.37 15.92 -7.89
C HIS A 32 2.05 17.46 -7.64
N PRO A 33 0.83 17.99 -7.61
CA PRO A 33 0.61 19.42 -7.21
C PRO A 33 0.53 19.62 -5.68
N LYS A 34 0.38 20.85 -5.12
CA LYS A 34 0.83 21.22 -3.75
C LYS A 34 -0.24 21.37 -2.63
N VAL A 35 -0.06 20.63 -1.53
CA VAL A 35 -0.22 20.95 -0.08
C VAL A 35 -0.79 19.73 0.65
N ILE A 36 0.02 19.14 1.55
CA ILE A 36 -0.40 18.23 2.64
C ILE A 36 0.55 18.41 3.84
N GLU A 37 -0.01 18.65 5.04
CA GLU A 37 0.68 18.43 6.32
C GLU A 37 -0.01 17.30 7.11
N GLY A 38 0.79 16.56 7.88
CA GLY A 38 0.34 15.78 9.04
C GLY A 38 0.00 14.32 8.76
N LEU A 39 1.00 13.43 8.73
CA LEU A 39 0.77 11.98 8.91
C LEU A 39 1.89 11.34 9.75
N ARG A 40 1.49 10.68 10.84
CA ARG A 40 2.30 9.74 11.65
C ARG A 40 1.55 8.41 11.70
N ASN A 41 2.20 7.29 11.37
CA ASN A 41 2.05 6.04 12.14
C ASN A 41 3.09 4.93 11.85
N ARG A 42 3.85 4.64 12.91
CA ARG A 42 4.31 3.37 13.54
C ARG A 42 4.20 2.01 12.78
N ARG A 43 5.30 1.61 12.13
CA ARG A 43 5.80 0.20 12.09
C ARG A 43 7.34 0.07 12.16
N PHE A 44 8.06 1.19 12.25
CA PHE A 44 9.52 1.22 12.20
C PHE A 44 10.22 0.71 13.49
N TYR A 45 9.52 0.63 14.62
CA TYR A 45 10.16 0.38 15.92
C TYR A 45 10.52 -1.09 16.18
N SER A 46 9.74 -2.06 15.68
CA SER A 46 9.95 -3.47 16.05
C SER A 46 11.23 -4.05 15.45
N SER A 47 11.50 -3.81 14.16
CA SER A 47 12.70 -4.31 13.48
C SER A 47 14.00 -3.70 14.02
N ILE A 48 13.94 -2.44 14.49
CA ILE A 48 15.07 -1.78 15.15
C ILE A 48 15.34 -2.41 16.52
N LEU A 49 14.29 -2.70 17.30
CA LEU A 49 14.44 -3.33 18.61
C LEU A 49 15.06 -4.73 18.52
N GLU A 50 14.68 -5.53 17.52
CA GLU A 50 15.29 -6.84 17.27
C GLU A 50 16.77 -6.74 16.85
N GLY A 51 17.14 -5.70 16.08
CA GLY A 51 18.54 -5.42 15.76
C GLY A 51 19.37 -5.04 17.00
N TYR A 52 18.79 -4.26 17.92
CA TYR A 52 19.41 -3.96 19.21
C TYR A 52 19.60 -5.21 20.08
N GLU A 53 18.62 -6.11 20.14
CA GLU A 53 18.73 -7.38 20.89
C GLU A 53 19.83 -8.31 20.35
N LYS A 54 20.11 -8.22 19.04
CA LYS A 54 21.16 -9.00 18.37
C LYS A 54 22.55 -8.34 18.43
N GLY A 55 22.66 -7.15 19.02
CA GLY A 55 23.93 -6.43 19.16
C GLY A 55 24.42 -5.77 17.87
N GLU A 56 23.52 -5.44 16.94
CA GLU A 56 23.88 -4.74 15.71
C GLU A 56 24.35 -3.30 15.99
N ILE A 57 25.39 -2.87 15.28
CA ILE A 57 26.09 -1.59 15.52
C ILE A 57 25.31 -0.39 14.93
N ASN A 58 24.30 -0.63 14.06
CA ASN A 58 23.41 0.40 13.50
C ASN A 58 22.03 -0.19 13.14
N PRO A 59 21.20 -0.56 14.11
CA PRO A 59 19.91 -1.19 13.87
C PRO A 59 18.90 -0.25 13.18
N GLU A 60 19.12 1.08 13.22
CA GLU A 60 18.33 2.03 12.43
C GLU A 60 18.65 2.04 10.92
N LYS A 61 19.75 1.43 10.47
CA LYS A 61 20.16 1.43 9.05
C LYS A 61 19.52 0.27 8.29
N ILE A 62 18.26 0.44 7.93
CA ILE A 62 17.61 -0.42 6.93
C ILE A 62 18.21 -0.12 5.56
N ASN A 63 18.79 -1.13 4.90
CA ASN A 63 19.29 -0.96 3.53
C ASN A 63 18.15 -1.15 2.50
N VAL A 64 18.39 -0.77 1.23
CA VAL A 64 17.35 -0.85 0.18
C VAL A 64 16.86 -2.28 -0.05
N LEU A 65 17.74 -3.28 0.05
CA LEU A 65 17.37 -4.69 -0.11
C LEU A 65 16.46 -5.15 1.05
N ASP A 66 16.78 -4.78 2.29
CA ASP A 66 15.95 -5.07 3.45
C ASP A 66 14.58 -4.40 3.32
N ALA A 67 14.54 -3.14 2.88
CA ALA A 67 13.28 -2.42 2.63
C ALA A 67 12.42 -3.12 1.56
N ILE A 68 13.02 -3.60 0.48
CA ILE A 68 12.31 -4.36 -0.57
C ILE A 68 11.76 -5.67 0.00
N HIS A 69 12.57 -6.40 0.78
CA HIS A 69 12.11 -7.64 1.42
C HIS A 69 10.97 -7.39 2.38
N PHE A 70 11.03 -6.34 3.20
CA PHE A 70 9.94 -5.96 4.09
C PHE A 70 8.68 -5.57 3.34
N MET A 71 8.77 -4.74 2.30
CA MET A 71 7.61 -4.38 1.47
C MET A 71 6.97 -5.63 0.84
N THR A 72 7.79 -6.55 0.33
CA THR A 72 7.33 -7.78 -0.31
C THR A 72 6.67 -8.71 0.70
N ALA A 73 7.28 -8.91 1.86
CA ALA A 73 6.75 -9.75 2.92
C ALA A 73 5.43 -9.18 3.45
N THR A 74 5.38 -7.89 3.77
CA THR A 74 4.16 -7.25 4.26
C THR A 74 3.04 -7.33 3.23
N TRP A 75 3.31 -7.07 1.94
CA TRP A 75 2.27 -7.12 0.91
C TRP A 75 1.72 -8.54 0.69
N ASN A 76 2.56 -9.56 0.77
CA ASN A 76 2.16 -10.94 0.48
C ASN A 76 1.63 -11.71 1.70
N ILE A 77 2.05 -11.33 2.90
CA ILE A 77 1.77 -12.09 4.14
C ILE A 77 0.77 -11.33 5.01
N ASP A 78 0.95 -10.03 5.21
CA ASP A 78 0.18 -9.27 6.19
C ASP A 78 -1.04 -8.56 5.58
N VAL A 79 -0.98 -8.20 4.30
CA VAL A 79 -2.03 -7.44 3.62
C VAL A 79 -3.04 -8.37 2.96
N GLU A 80 -4.00 -8.85 3.75
CA GLU A 80 -5.18 -9.55 3.23
C GLU A 80 -6.16 -8.59 2.51
N PRO A 81 -6.99 -9.11 1.58
CA PRO A 81 -8.05 -8.33 0.93
C PRO A 81 -9.03 -7.65 1.90
N THR A 82 -9.32 -8.33 3.02
CA THR A 82 -10.12 -7.82 4.14
C THR A 82 -9.46 -6.61 4.79
N THR A 83 -8.15 -6.63 4.98
CA THR A 83 -7.36 -5.49 5.48
C THR A 83 -7.55 -4.29 4.57
N ILE A 84 -7.44 -4.48 3.25
CA ILE A 84 -7.65 -3.40 2.27
C ILE A 84 -9.09 -2.87 2.34
N ALA A 85 -10.09 -3.76 2.37
CA ALA A 85 -11.50 -3.38 2.46
C ALA A 85 -11.80 -2.55 3.71
N ASN A 86 -11.30 -2.98 4.87
CA ASN A 86 -11.45 -2.28 6.14
C ASN A 86 -10.81 -0.89 6.10
N CYS A 87 -9.65 -0.73 5.45
CA CYS A 87 -9.04 0.59 5.28
C CYS A 87 -9.94 1.54 4.47
N PHE A 88 -10.52 1.09 3.36
CA PHE A 88 -11.46 1.90 2.58
C PHE A 88 -12.74 2.25 3.36
N GLN A 89 -13.22 1.35 4.22
CA GLN A 89 -14.35 1.61 5.12
C GLN A 89 -14.00 2.68 6.15
N HIS A 90 -12.84 2.59 6.81
CA HIS A 90 -12.42 3.59 7.79
C HIS A 90 -12.21 4.98 7.17
N CYS A 91 -11.81 5.03 5.89
CA CYS A 91 -11.77 6.27 5.11
C CYS A 91 -13.16 6.77 4.67
N LYS A 92 -14.23 6.01 4.93
CA LYS A 92 -15.62 6.31 4.54
C LYS A 92 -15.80 6.52 3.04
N ILE A 93 -14.96 5.88 2.24
CA ILE A 93 -15.04 5.88 0.77
C ILE A 93 -16.14 4.90 0.29
N ARG A 94 -16.53 3.95 1.14
CA ARG A 94 -17.66 3.03 0.94
C ARG A 94 -18.66 3.15 2.09
N SER A 95 -19.93 2.91 1.81
CA SER A 95 -20.97 2.75 2.84
C SER A 95 -20.84 1.38 3.51
N GLU A 96 -21.31 1.23 4.75
CA GLU A 96 -21.30 -0.06 5.46
C GLU A 96 -22.22 -1.10 4.79
N GLU A 97 -23.19 -0.64 4.01
CA GLU A 97 -24.19 -1.44 3.30
C GLU A 97 -23.61 -2.07 2.02
N ASP A 98 -22.56 -1.48 1.45
CA ASP A 98 -21.90 -1.93 0.21
C ASP A 98 -20.75 -2.93 0.46
N MET A 99 -20.67 -3.53 1.65
CA MET A 99 -19.53 -4.39 2.00
C MET A 99 -19.76 -5.84 1.52
N PRO A 100 -19.01 -6.32 0.50
CA PRO A 100 -19.11 -7.70 0.06
C PRO A 100 -18.65 -8.64 1.17
N LEU A 101 -19.35 -9.77 1.32
CA LEU A 101 -18.96 -10.81 2.28
C LEU A 101 -17.56 -11.35 1.92
N LYS A 102 -16.81 -11.83 2.91
CA LYS A 102 -15.45 -12.39 2.70
C LYS A 102 -15.44 -13.44 1.56
N GLN A 103 -16.50 -14.23 1.44
CA GLN A 103 -16.70 -15.23 0.39
C GLN A 103 -16.85 -14.62 -1.01
N GLU A 104 -17.50 -13.46 -1.13
CA GLU A 104 -17.64 -12.71 -2.38
C GLU A 104 -16.30 -12.09 -2.80
N ILE A 105 -15.53 -11.59 -1.83
CA ILE A 105 -14.17 -11.07 -2.08
C ILE A 105 -13.27 -12.20 -2.61
N ASP A 106 -13.25 -13.35 -1.93
CA ASP A 106 -12.44 -14.50 -2.34
C ASP A 106 -12.86 -15.03 -3.72
N PHE A 107 -14.16 -15.02 -4.01
CA PHE A 107 -14.70 -15.39 -5.33
C PHE A 107 -14.27 -14.41 -6.42
N GLU A 108 -14.36 -13.10 -6.21
CA GLU A 108 -13.91 -12.11 -7.18
C GLU A 108 -12.38 -12.15 -7.39
N LEU A 109 -11.60 -12.40 -6.33
CA LEU A 109 -10.15 -12.58 -6.44
C LEU A 109 -9.77 -13.84 -7.23
N SER A 110 -10.59 -14.89 -7.16
CA SER A 110 -10.36 -16.10 -7.96
C SER A 110 -10.51 -15.84 -9.47
N LYS A 111 -11.30 -14.85 -9.87
CA LYS A 111 -11.49 -14.43 -11.28
C LYS A 111 -10.34 -13.57 -11.82
N LEU A 112 -9.42 -13.14 -10.95
CA LEU A 112 -8.28 -12.29 -11.30
C LEU A 112 -6.99 -13.06 -11.59
N LYS A 113 -6.98 -14.37 -11.32
CA LYS A 113 -5.88 -15.30 -11.65
C LYS A 113 -6.10 -15.91 -13.03
#